data_AF-A0A3B8LVJ3-F1
#
_entry.id   AF-A0A3B8LVJ3-F1
#
_cell.length_a   1.000
_cell.length_b   1.000
_cell.length_c   1.000
_cell.angle_alpha   90.00
_cell.angle_beta   90.00
_cell.angle_gamma   90.00
#
_symmetry.space_group_name_H-M   'P 1'
#
loop_
_entity.id
_entity.type
_entity.pdbx_description
1 polymer ?
#
loop_
_entity_poly.entity_id
_entity_poly.type
_entity_poly.pdbx_seq_one_letter_code
_entity_poly.pdbx_strand_id
1 'polypeptide(L)'
;MPDSTTNSALNNALAALSSSLVQYTGECGPWTDGDDDTEMAALDLFRRRQQLQIARLVELLRDRDATIEFGRFPTKYTDLHFVSLENLYPRMIANQEAILETLKKSATSCRGDEQAEALIADAAAEEQRTLEELGTLAAD
;
A
#
# COMPACT_ATOMS: atom_id res chain seq x y z
N MET A 1 25.56 8.27 8.82
CA MET A 1 24.45 7.43 9.30
C MET A 1 23.17 8.10 8.83
N PRO A 2 22.22 7.39 8.20
CA PRO A 2 20.92 7.97 7.89
C PRO A 2 20.25 8.44 9.20
N ASP A 3 19.59 9.58 9.15
CA ASP A 3 18.99 10.19 10.32
C ASP A 3 17.80 9.34 10.82
N SER A 4 17.61 9.28 12.13
CA SER A 4 16.49 8.60 12.80
C SER A 4 15.13 9.03 12.23
N THR A 5 15.03 10.27 11.78
CA THR A 5 13.86 10.86 11.12
C THR A 5 13.52 10.16 9.80
N THR A 6 14.52 9.92 8.94
CA THR A 6 14.32 9.28 7.63
C THR A 6 13.91 7.82 7.78
N ASN A 7 14.57 7.08 8.68
CA ASN A 7 14.21 5.67 8.92
C ASN A 7 12.79 5.55 9.52
N SER A 8 12.38 6.48 10.37
CA SER A 8 10.99 6.54 10.87
C SER A 8 9.99 6.82 9.76
N ALA A 9 10.33 7.70 8.81
CA ALA A 9 9.49 7.98 7.64
C ALA A 9 9.36 6.76 6.71
N LEU A 10 10.45 6.05 6.46
CA LEU A 10 10.44 4.79 5.69
C LEU A 10 9.56 3.72 6.37
N ASN A 11 9.64 3.60 7.70
CA ASN A 11 8.77 2.70 8.47
C ASN A 11 7.29 3.11 8.41
N ASN A 12 6.97 4.40 8.45
CA ASN A 12 5.59 4.87 8.28
C ASN A 12 5.03 4.50 6.91
N ALA A 13 5.83 4.65 5.85
CA ALA A 13 5.47 4.22 4.50
C ALA A 13 5.29 2.69 4.41
N LEU A 14 6.23 1.92 4.95
CA LEU A 14 6.17 0.46 5.03
C LEU A 14 4.89 -0.01 5.75
N ALA A 15 4.59 0.59 6.90
CA ALA A 15 3.42 0.24 7.69
C ALA A 15 2.11 0.53 6.93
N ALA A 16 2.02 1.67 6.25
CA ALA A 16 0.85 2.03 5.45
C ALA A 16 0.63 1.05 4.28
N LEU A 17 1.69 0.68 3.56
CA LEU A 17 1.61 -0.27 2.44
C LEU A 17 1.27 -1.69 2.91
N SER A 18 1.97 -2.18 3.94
CA SER A 18 1.80 -3.56 4.44
C SER A 18 0.47 -3.82 5.16
N SER A 19 -0.23 -2.76 5.58
CA SER A 19 -1.57 -2.85 6.19
C SER A 19 -2.67 -2.24 5.31
N SER A 20 -2.40 -2.06 4.01
CA SER A 20 -3.39 -1.53 3.07
C SER A 20 -4.59 -2.47 2.95
N LEU A 21 -5.73 -1.92 2.57
CA LEU A 21 -6.93 -2.69 2.29
C LEU A 21 -6.74 -3.59 1.05
N VAL A 22 -5.90 -3.17 0.09
CA VAL A 22 -5.49 -3.99 -1.06
C VAL A 22 -4.65 -5.20 -0.64
N GLN A 23 -3.78 -5.09 0.37
CA GLN A 23 -3.11 -6.28 0.93
C GLN A 23 -4.12 -7.18 1.63
N TYR A 24 -5.08 -6.60 2.34
CA TYR A 24 -6.08 -7.35 3.10
C TYR A 24 -7.02 -8.18 2.20
N THR A 25 -7.29 -7.79 0.95
CA THR A 25 -8.11 -8.59 0.03
C THR A 25 -7.54 -10.00 -0.21
N GLY A 26 -6.21 -10.13 -0.20
CA GLY A 26 -5.54 -11.44 -0.30
C GLY A 26 -5.71 -12.33 0.93
N GLU A 27 -6.06 -11.75 2.08
CA GLU A 27 -6.29 -12.47 3.34
C GLU A 27 -7.76 -12.81 3.55
N CYS A 28 -8.68 -11.94 3.10
CA CYS A 28 -10.11 -12.13 3.33
C CYS A 28 -10.84 -12.90 2.22
N GLY A 29 -10.33 -12.92 0.99
CA GLY A 29 -10.96 -13.59 -0.15
C GLY A 29 -12.35 -13.00 -0.45
N PRO A 30 -12.45 -11.76 -0.96
CA PRO A 30 -13.73 -11.10 -1.20
C PRO A 30 -14.60 -11.91 -2.17
N TRP A 31 -15.92 -11.81 -1.99
CA TRP A 31 -16.89 -12.49 -2.85
C TRP A 31 -17.15 -11.67 -4.11
N THR A 32 -16.97 -12.28 -5.28
CA THR A 32 -17.27 -11.72 -6.60
C THR A 32 -18.50 -12.41 -7.19
N ASP A 33 -19.37 -11.65 -7.86
CA ASP A 33 -20.54 -12.18 -8.56
C ASP A 33 -20.09 -12.85 -9.88
N GLY A 34 -19.97 -14.18 -9.89
CA GLY A 34 -19.61 -14.97 -11.07
C GLY A 34 -18.11 -15.26 -11.24
N ASP A 35 -17.77 -16.07 -12.26
CA ASP A 35 -16.40 -16.43 -12.69
C ASP A 35 -15.65 -15.24 -13.33
N ASP A 36 -15.86 -14.01 -12.85
CA ASP A 36 -15.15 -12.84 -13.39
C ASP A 36 -13.74 -12.75 -12.78
N ASP A 37 -12.87 -13.64 -13.28
CA ASP A 37 -11.45 -13.74 -12.93
C ASP A 37 -10.70 -12.40 -13.11
N THR A 38 -11.27 -11.45 -13.87
CA THR A 38 -10.65 -10.17 -14.24
C THR A 38 -10.44 -9.25 -13.04
N GLU A 39 -11.45 -9.07 -12.20
CA GLU A 39 -11.36 -8.16 -11.03
C GLU A 39 -10.39 -8.71 -9.99
N MET A 40 -10.48 -10.02 -9.72
CA MET A 40 -9.57 -10.70 -8.80
C MET A 40 -8.12 -10.69 -9.31
N ALA A 41 -7.92 -10.83 -10.63
CA ALA A 41 -6.59 -10.69 -11.24
C ALA A 41 -6.04 -9.26 -11.11
N ALA A 42 -6.89 -8.25 -11.25
CA ALA A 42 -6.48 -6.85 -11.05
C ALA A 42 -6.08 -6.57 -9.60
N LEU A 43 -6.87 -7.04 -8.62
CA LEU A 43 -6.51 -6.91 -7.19
C LEU A 43 -5.21 -7.64 -6.86
N ASP A 44 -4.99 -8.84 -7.40
CA ASP A 44 -3.72 -9.56 -7.20
C ASP A 44 -2.54 -8.81 -7.83
N LEU A 45 -2.73 -8.19 -8.99
CA LEU A 45 -1.72 -7.32 -9.62
C LEU A 45 -1.38 -6.13 -8.71
N PHE A 46 -2.37 -5.43 -8.16
CA PHE A 46 -2.15 -4.30 -7.25
C PHE A 46 -1.44 -4.74 -5.98
N ARG A 47 -1.83 -5.88 -5.41
CA ARG A 47 -1.19 -6.47 -4.25
C ARG A 47 0.29 -6.77 -4.50
N ARG A 48 0.61 -7.39 -5.64
CA ARG A 48 2.00 -7.70 -6.03
C ARG A 48 2.84 -6.45 -6.24
N ARG A 49 2.28 -5.39 -6.85
CA ARG A 49 2.96 -4.09 -7.01
C ARG A 49 3.32 -3.50 -5.65
N GLN A 50 2.38 -3.48 -4.69
CA GLN A 50 2.65 -3.05 -3.32
C GLN A 50 3.69 -3.93 -2.61
N GLN A 51 3.63 -5.25 -2.78
CA GLN A 51 4.61 -6.18 -2.21
C GLN A 51 6.04 -5.92 -2.71
N LEU A 52 6.19 -5.54 -3.98
CA LEU A 52 7.49 -5.13 -4.51
C LEU A 52 8.02 -3.87 -3.82
N GLN A 53 7.17 -2.85 -3.60
CA GLN A 53 7.58 -1.64 -2.89
C GLN A 53 7.91 -1.93 -1.41
N ILE A 54 7.11 -2.77 -0.74
CA ILE A 54 7.36 -3.26 0.61
C ILE A 54 8.74 -3.93 0.70
N ALA A 55 9.06 -4.83 -0.24
CA ALA A 55 10.34 -5.53 -0.26
C ALA A 55 11.53 -4.55 -0.36
N ARG A 56 11.44 -3.56 -1.26
CA ARG A 56 12.49 -2.55 -1.43
C ARG A 56 12.67 -1.67 -0.18
N LEU A 57 11.59 -1.30 0.50
CA LEU A 57 11.65 -0.55 1.76
C LEU A 57 12.30 -1.36 2.88
N VAL A 58 11.95 -2.65 2.98
CA VAL A 58 12.52 -3.60 3.94
C VAL A 58 14.01 -3.79 3.71
N GLU A 59 14.44 -3.94 2.45
CA GLU A 59 15.85 -4.04 2.09
C GLU A 59 16.62 -2.80 2.50
N LEU A 60 16.10 -1.60 2.18
CA LEU A 60 16.75 -0.35 2.57
C LEU A 60 16.88 -0.20 4.08
N LEU A 61 15.82 -0.49 4.84
CA LEU A 61 15.87 -0.43 6.31
C LEU A 61 16.85 -1.45 6.89
N ARG A 62 16.89 -2.66 6.33
CA ARG A 62 17.83 -3.71 6.74
C ARG A 62 19.28 -3.30 6.48
N ASP A 63 19.59 -2.75 5.31
CA ASP A 63 20.94 -2.29 4.96
C ASP A 63 21.43 -1.16 5.88
N ARG A 64 20.48 -0.43 6.48
CA ARG A 64 20.74 0.65 7.45
C ARG A 64 20.82 0.15 8.89
N ASP A 65 20.66 -1.15 9.14
CA ASP A 65 20.52 -1.75 10.47
C ASP A 65 19.41 -1.07 11.31
N ALA A 66 18.36 -0.61 10.61
CA ALA A 66 17.22 0.05 11.23
C ALA A 66 16.15 -0.97 11.62
N THR A 67 15.35 -0.64 12.63
CA THR A 67 14.14 -1.40 12.98
C THR A 67 13.19 -1.43 11.78
N ILE A 68 12.54 -2.57 11.56
CA ILE A 68 11.56 -2.78 10.51
C ILE A 68 10.17 -2.91 11.16
N GLU A 69 9.26 -2.00 10.82
CA GLU A 69 7.95 -1.89 11.44
C GLU A 69 6.84 -2.09 10.41
N PHE A 70 6.28 -3.30 10.37
CA PHE A 70 5.09 -3.59 9.56
C PHE A 70 3.82 -3.04 10.21
N GLY A 71 2.86 -2.67 9.37
CA GLY A 71 1.54 -2.25 9.80
C GLY A 71 0.73 -3.43 10.32
N ARG A 72 -0.32 -3.12 11.08
CA ARG A 72 -1.32 -4.09 11.50
C ARG A 72 -2.63 -3.73 10.83
N PHE A 73 -3.33 -4.72 10.28
CA PHE A 73 -4.65 -4.49 9.74
C PHE A 73 -5.57 -3.90 10.82
N PRO A 74 -6.25 -2.77 10.55
CA PRO A 74 -7.26 -2.22 11.44
C PRO A 74 -8.32 -3.27 11.78
N THR A 75 -8.74 -3.33 13.05
CA THR A 75 -9.79 -4.27 13.50
C THR A 75 -11.09 -4.12 12.71
N LYS A 76 -11.44 -2.92 12.26
CA LYS A 76 -12.60 -2.66 11.39
C LYS A 76 -12.58 -3.42 10.05
N TYR A 77 -11.46 -4.02 9.65
CA TYR A 77 -11.39 -4.84 8.44
C TYR A 77 -12.01 -6.22 8.63
N THR A 78 -12.09 -6.74 9.87
CA THR A 78 -12.72 -8.05 10.13
C THR A 78 -14.21 -8.09 9.79
N ASP A 79 -14.86 -6.92 9.70
CA ASP A 79 -16.26 -6.83 9.29
C ASP A 79 -16.44 -6.94 7.76
N LEU A 80 -15.34 -7.04 6.99
CA LEU A 80 -15.35 -7.02 5.52
C LEU A 80 -15.34 -8.41 4.87
N HIS A 81 -15.30 -9.50 5.64
CA HIS A 81 -15.24 -10.87 5.12
C HIS A 81 -16.46 -11.32 4.29
N PHE A 82 -17.55 -10.55 4.29
CA PHE A 82 -18.81 -10.89 3.59
C PHE A 82 -19.35 -9.76 2.72
N VAL A 83 -18.48 -8.83 2.30
CA VAL A 83 -18.85 -7.65 1.52
C VAL A 83 -18.53 -7.89 0.05
N SER A 84 -19.47 -7.58 -0.85
CA SER A 84 -19.23 -7.65 -2.30
C SER A 84 -18.14 -6.66 -2.71
N LEU A 85 -17.44 -6.94 -3.81
CA LEU A 85 -16.34 -6.10 -4.26
C LEU A 85 -16.79 -4.67 -4.61
N GLU A 86 -17.97 -4.50 -5.18
CA GLU A 86 -18.62 -3.19 -5.42
C GLU A 86 -18.67 -2.32 -4.15
N ASN A 87 -19.01 -2.92 -3.01
CA ASN A 87 -19.08 -2.21 -1.73
C ASN A 87 -17.68 -1.97 -1.10
N LEU A 88 -16.66 -2.68 -1.58
CA LEU A 88 -15.28 -2.57 -1.13
C LEU A 88 -14.49 -1.50 -1.90
N TYR A 89 -14.79 -1.28 -3.19
CA TYR A 89 -14.10 -0.30 -4.04
C TYR A 89 -14.00 1.10 -3.42
N PRO A 90 -15.08 1.74 -2.92
CA PRO A 90 -14.97 3.07 -2.32
C PRO A 90 -14.04 3.09 -1.09
N ARG A 91 -14.00 1.99 -0.33
CA ARG A 91 -13.12 1.86 0.86
C ARG A 91 -11.67 1.64 0.45
N MET A 92 -11.42 0.91 -0.63
CA MET A 92 -10.07 0.71 -1.18
C MET A 92 -9.52 2.02 -1.75
N ILE A 93 -10.32 2.75 -2.52
CA ILE A 93 -9.96 4.08 -3.05
C ILE A 93 -9.60 5.02 -1.90
N ALA A 94 -10.45 5.14 -0.88
CA ALA A 94 -10.17 6.00 0.28
C ALA A 94 -8.92 5.56 1.06
N ASN A 95 -8.65 4.25 1.16
CA ASN A 95 -7.43 3.75 1.79
C ASN A 95 -6.18 4.09 0.95
N GLN A 96 -6.29 3.96 -0.37
CA GLN A 96 -5.22 4.25 -1.32
C GLN A 96 -4.84 5.73 -1.31
N GLU A 97 -5.83 6.63 -1.26
CA GLU A 97 -5.61 8.07 -1.07
C GLU A 97 -4.89 8.36 0.26
N ALA A 98 -5.28 7.69 1.36
CA ALA A 98 -4.62 7.85 2.65
C ALA A 98 -3.16 7.35 2.65
N ILE A 99 -2.87 6.28 1.89
CA ILE A 99 -1.50 5.79 1.68
C ILE A 99 -0.68 6.83 0.92
N LEU A 100 -1.21 7.40 -0.17
CA LEU A 100 -0.55 8.46 -0.93
C LEU A 100 -0.22 9.68 -0.06
N GLU A 101 -1.15 10.10 0.81
CA GLU A 101 -0.87 11.19 1.77
C GLU A 101 0.23 10.83 2.78
N THR A 102 0.30 9.56 3.20
CA THR A 102 1.38 9.07 4.06
C THR A 102 2.73 9.06 3.32
N LEU A 103 2.75 8.64 2.06
CA LEU A 103 3.95 8.66 1.22
C LEU A 103 4.43 10.08 0.96
N LYS A 104 3.54 11.03 0.65
CA LYS A 104 3.89 12.46 0.47
C LYS A 104 4.52 13.07 1.73
N LYS A 105 3.96 12.78 2.91
CA LYS A 105 4.55 13.20 4.20
C LYS A 105 5.93 12.58 4.40
N SER A 106 6.05 11.28 4.15
CA SER A 106 7.32 10.56 4.27
C SER A 106 8.38 11.10 3.32
N ALA A 107 8.02 11.49 2.10
CA ALA A 107 8.93 12.08 1.13
C ALA A 107 9.51 13.41 1.64
N THR A 108 8.72 14.20 2.35
CA THR A 108 9.19 15.45 2.97
C THR A 108 10.24 15.17 4.06
N SER A 109 10.05 14.11 4.84
CA SER A 109 10.99 13.67 5.89
C SER A 109 12.21 12.92 5.36
N CYS A 110 12.18 12.45 4.12
CA CYS A 110 13.33 11.80 3.47
C CYS A 110 14.29 12.80 2.80
N ARG A 111 13.96 14.10 2.79
CA ARG A 111 14.78 15.12 2.11
C ARG A 111 16.24 15.12 2.57
N GLY A 112 17.17 15.07 1.61
CA GLY A 112 18.61 14.97 1.83
C GLY A 112 19.14 13.53 1.88
N ASP A 113 18.27 12.52 1.77
CA ASP A 113 18.64 11.12 1.64
C ASP A 113 18.17 10.60 0.26
N GLU A 114 19.05 10.71 -0.73
CA GLU A 114 18.73 10.43 -2.14
C GLU A 114 18.11 9.05 -2.36
N GLN A 115 18.59 8.03 -1.63
CA GLN A 115 18.10 6.67 -1.76
C GLN A 115 16.69 6.53 -1.19
N ALA A 116 16.42 7.14 -0.03
CA ALA A 116 15.08 7.15 0.57
C ALA A 116 14.10 8.00 -0.25
N GLU A 117 14.53 9.16 -0.75
CA GLU A 117 13.72 10.02 -1.60
C GLU A 117 13.27 9.30 -2.87
N ALA A 118 14.21 8.69 -3.60
CA ALA A 118 13.90 7.97 -4.82
C ALA A 118 12.92 6.82 -4.56
N LEU A 119 13.14 6.06 -3.48
CA LEU A 119 12.29 4.92 -3.16
C LEU A 119 10.86 5.33 -2.77
N ILE A 120 10.70 6.40 -1.99
CA ILE A 120 9.37 6.92 -1.65
C ILE A 120 8.67 7.53 -2.87
N ALA A 121 9.41 8.21 -3.75
CA ALA A 121 8.85 8.76 -4.99
C ALA A 121 8.36 7.64 -5.92
N ASP A 122 9.15 6.58 -6.09
CA ASP A 122 8.76 5.38 -6.86
C ASP A 122 7.48 4.75 -6.29
N ALA A 123 7.43 4.55 -4.97
CA ALA A 123 6.25 4.00 -4.31
C ALA A 123 5.02 4.90 -4.53
N ALA A 124 5.16 6.21 -4.35
CA ALA A 124 4.05 7.15 -4.58
C ALA A 124 3.54 7.13 -6.02
N ALA A 125 4.43 7.01 -7.01
CA ALA A 125 4.03 6.91 -8.42
C ALA A 125 3.31 5.59 -8.75
N GLU A 126 3.71 4.48 -8.13
CA GLU A 126 3.00 3.19 -8.26
C GLU A 126 1.63 3.21 -7.59
N GLU A 127 1.54 3.79 -6.38
CA GLU A 127 0.28 3.91 -5.66
C GLU A 127 -0.70 4.87 -6.36
N GLN A 128 -0.20 5.90 -7.04
CA GLN A 128 -1.02 6.81 -7.84
C GLN A 128 -1.61 6.10 -9.07
N ARG A 129 -0.80 5.30 -9.77
CA ARG A 129 -1.31 4.47 -10.88
C ARG A 129 -2.33 3.44 -10.41
N THR A 130 -2.09 2.81 -9.28
CA THR A 130 -3.03 1.87 -8.67
C THR A 130 -4.36 2.55 -8.33
N LEU A 131 -4.33 3.78 -7.82
CA LEU A 131 -5.54 4.56 -7.54
C LEU A 131 -6.35 4.84 -8.82
N GLU A 132 -5.68 5.21 -9.92
CA GLU A 132 -6.33 5.48 -11.21
C GLU A 132 -6.95 4.22 -11.83
N GLU A 133 -6.22 3.10 -11.79
CA GLU A 133 -6.70 1.79 -12.26
C GLU A 133 -7.88 1.30 -11.41
N LEU A 134 -7.81 1.44 -10.08
CA LEU A 134 -8.90 1.10 -9.16
C LEU A 134 -10.15 1.97 -9.37
N GLY A 135 -9.96 3.26 -9.66
CA GLY A 135 -11.07 4.17 -9.97
C GLY A 135 -11.78 3.82 -11.29
N THR A 136 -11.06 3.24 -12.24
CA THR A 136 -11.65 2.73 -13.50
C THR A 136 -12.50 1.50 -13.22
N LEU A 137 -11.97 0.52 -12.46
CA LEU A 137 -12.70 -0.69 -12.07
C LEU A 137 -13.97 -0.40 -11.26
N ALA A 138 -13.96 0.64 -10.43
CA ALA A 138 -15.13 1.00 -9.62
C ALA A 138 -16.26 1.70 -10.41
N ALA A 139 -16.00 2.10 -11.66
CA ALA A 139 -16.93 2.84 -12.51
C ALA A 139 -17.56 1.97 -13.61
N ASP A 140 -17.01 0.77 -13.85
CA ASP A 140 -17.57 -0.26 -14.73
C ASP A 140 -18.78 -0.96 -14.06
#